data_AF-A0A1I2SEB3-F1
#
_entry.id   AF-A0A1I2SEB3-F1
#
_cell.length_a   1.000
_cell.length_b   1.000
_cell.length_c   1.000
_cell.angle_alpha   90.00
_cell.angle_beta   90.00
_cell.angle_gamma   90.00
#
_symmetry.space_group_name_H-M   'P 1'
#
loop_
_entity.id
_entity.type
_entity.pdbx_description
1 polymer ?
#
loop_
_entity_poly.entity_id
_entity_poly.type
_entity_poly.pdbx_seq_one_letter_code
_entity_poly.pdbx_strand_id
1 'polypeptide(L)'
;MKLHILKGTACAVSMSLLLTACGSNAIPSHSENETTAAKETEAATEKAETEAPVNESKENTESSGNEHDDESAVGFIGFKTDLTYTDIYSDKKTGSDSKLWATGYYPAIRLGFYEDGRFMEYQGMYEELSDAIQKFNDDTYASYQELMKQCEEFAKDDQDLAVRASDDYSYYYSVEMNSRINRSDEVVFSIANSCYTFMGGPHPNTVFSGYNIDSKTGKVLKISDIVTDKDAFIDVLEKKLLEEYPDIKDGLIVDDLKTTLSDMYDGKDEMELEFSMYHDGIDISFSAYDLTAYAYGPEFVTLLYSDYEDMFNKKYLRVTDNYASEIDFIYPQTVVTADGLSRTLVVDYEPTDPTDEYGDSYDLTITLDENEYKETIGGVYNMYAYLFEKNHNSYLYLRCTSDNDWQLTYAYDLNGPKVKKIGEYNDIAFYNTDPVDPDDFIMHTRSGLISTYSISRNYCLAPDGSPKALTEYWWIDNEPELKLNEAASFSIMDDLTADGTDTGTMTELPEGTTLKPVRTDEESWVDAETEDGKYARIYVDASDWPHTTNGMDIEELFTGIVFAG
;
A
#
# COMPACT_ATOMS: atom_id res chain seq x y z
N MET A 1 -36.99 54.01 14.45
CA MET A 1 -37.61 53.52 13.20
C MET A 1 -37.25 52.04 13.11
N LYS A 2 -38.26 51.17 13.04
CA LYS A 2 -38.23 49.79 13.57
C LYS A 2 -37.33 48.83 12.79
N LEU A 3 -36.54 48.05 13.53
CA LEU A 3 -35.98 46.75 13.15
C LEU A 3 -37.08 45.83 12.63
N HIS A 4 -36.86 45.19 11.49
CA HIS A 4 -37.56 43.97 11.12
C HIS A 4 -36.62 42.78 11.27
N ILE A 5 -36.89 42.00 12.32
CA ILE A 5 -36.39 40.64 12.54
C ILE A 5 -37.16 39.74 11.57
N LEU A 6 -36.48 39.11 10.61
CA LEU A 6 -36.97 37.89 9.99
C LEU A 6 -36.27 36.71 10.67
N LYS A 7 -37.09 35.92 11.38
CA LYS A 7 -36.72 34.61 11.89
C LYS A 7 -36.61 33.67 10.69
N GLY A 8 -35.39 33.30 10.34
CA GLY A 8 -35.09 32.14 9.48
C GLY A 8 -34.47 31.07 10.35
N THR A 9 -35.20 29.98 10.53
CA THR A 9 -34.80 28.79 11.27
C THR A 9 -33.55 28.19 10.63
N ALA A 10 -32.40 28.28 11.30
CA ALA A 10 -31.19 27.54 10.91
C ALA A 10 -31.37 26.10 11.41
N CYS A 11 -31.97 25.25 10.57
CA CYS A 11 -31.75 23.81 10.66
C CYS A 11 -30.54 23.52 9.77
N ALA A 12 -29.34 23.55 10.35
CA ALA A 12 -28.20 22.88 9.78
C ALA A 12 -28.42 21.39 9.98
N VAL A 13 -28.99 20.73 8.97
CA VAL A 13 -28.96 19.27 8.89
C VAL A 13 -27.62 18.94 8.26
N SER A 14 -26.65 18.60 9.10
CA SER A 14 -25.46 17.86 8.68
C SER A 14 -25.93 16.50 8.18
N MET A 15 -26.08 16.37 6.86
CA MET A 15 -26.16 15.06 6.22
C MET A 15 -24.75 14.47 6.26
N SER A 16 -24.45 13.77 7.36
CA SER A 16 -23.40 12.76 7.39
C SER A 16 -23.84 11.67 6.41
N LEU A 17 -23.37 11.73 5.16
CA LEU A 17 -23.55 10.65 4.21
C LEU A 17 -22.57 9.55 4.62
N LEU A 18 -23.07 8.62 5.43
CA LEU A 18 -22.51 7.28 5.60
C LEU A 18 -22.53 6.62 4.22
N LEU A 19 -21.41 6.70 3.50
CA LEU A 19 -21.11 5.81 2.39
C LEU A 19 -20.37 4.61 2.98
N THR A 20 -21.11 3.73 3.64
CA THR A 20 -20.65 2.35 3.83
C THR A 20 -20.67 1.70 2.45
N ALA A 21 -19.49 1.54 1.85
CA ALA A 21 -19.30 0.71 0.67
C ALA A 21 -19.48 -0.76 1.07
N CYS A 22 -20.73 -1.18 1.26
CA CYS A 22 -21.12 -2.58 1.38
C CYS A 22 -22.33 -2.86 0.49
N GLY A 23 -22.08 -3.61 -0.59
CA GLY A 23 -23.10 -4.03 -1.55
C GLY A 23 -24.24 -4.81 -0.89
N SER A 24 -25.46 -4.27 -0.99
CA SER A 24 -26.67 -4.96 -0.58
C SER A 24 -27.18 -5.86 -1.71
N ASN A 25 -27.07 -7.17 -1.51
CA ASN A 25 -27.71 -8.18 -2.34
C ASN A 25 -29.24 -8.14 -2.14
N ALA A 26 -29.96 -7.61 -3.13
CA ALA A 26 -31.40 -7.79 -3.23
C ALA A 26 -31.72 -9.21 -3.76
N ILE A 27 -32.18 -10.11 -2.89
CA ILE A 27 -32.77 -11.39 -3.31
C ILE A 27 -34.23 -11.15 -3.72
N PRO A 28 -34.67 -11.53 -4.93
CA PRO A 28 -36.09 -11.54 -5.25
C PRO A 28 -36.77 -12.80 -4.71
N SER A 29 -37.93 -12.58 -4.11
CA SER A 29 -38.90 -13.56 -3.66
C SER A 29 -39.32 -14.56 -4.75
N HIS A 30 -39.40 -15.86 -4.44
CA HIS A 30 -40.52 -16.71 -4.87
C HIS A 30 -40.66 -18.03 -4.09
N SER A 31 -41.80 -18.12 -3.37
CA SER A 31 -42.72 -19.25 -3.13
C SER A 31 -42.24 -20.70 -2.94
N GLU A 32 -42.57 -21.19 -1.74
CA GLU A 32 -43.03 -22.53 -1.31
C GLU A 32 -43.22 -23.65 -2.36
N ASN A 33 -42.64 -24.83 -2.07
CA ASN A 33 -43.45 -26.05 -1.84
C ASN A 33 -42.65 -27.17 -1.14
N GLU A 34 -43.33 -27.85 -0.20
CA GLU A 34 -42.85 -28.94 0.66
C GLU A 34 -42.80 -30.33 -0.02
N THR A 35 -42.21 -31.28 0.72
CA THR A 35 -42.33 -32.77 0.71
C THR A 35 -41.48 -33.53 -0.33
N THR A 36 -40.78 -34.64 -0.02
CA THR A 36 -41.00 -35.71 0.97
C THR A 36 -39.72 -36.57 1.15
N ALA A 37 -39.66 -37.28 2.28
CA ALA A 37 -38.63 -38.22 2.73
C ALA A 37 -38.35 -39.45 1.81
N ALA A 38 -37.14 -40.02 1.91
CA ALA A 38 -36.89 -41.29 2.64
C ALA A 38 -35.70 -42.13 2.10
N LYS A 39 -34.96 -42.69 3.08
CA LYS A 39 -34.35 -44.03 3.18
C LYS A 39 -32.88 -44.29 2.78
N GLU A 40 -32.16 -44.63 3.85
CA GLU A 40 -30.99 -45.49 4.02
C GLU A 40 -30.94 -46.73 3.11
N THR A 41 -29.72 -47.18 2.80
CA THR A 41 -29.35 -48.60 2.97
C THR A 41 -27.83 -48.76 3.13
N GLU A 42 -27.44 -49.38 4.24
CA GLU A 42 -26.10 -49.94 4.50
C GLU A 42 -25.82 -51.17 3.62
N ALA A 43 -24.56 -51.40 3.28
CA ALA A 43 -23.99 -52.75 3.17
C ALA A 43 -22.47 -52.71 3.37
N ALA A 44 -22.02 -53.37 4.44
CA ALA A 44 -20.64 -53.66 4.79
C ALA A 44 -20.19 -55.02 4.23
N THR A 45 -18.90 -55.16 3.87
CA THR A 45 -17.99 -56.36 3.92
C THR A 45 -16.81 -56.12 2.98
N GLU A 46 -15.56 -56.57 3.15
CA GLU A 46 -14.78 -57.25 4.19
C GLU A 46 -13.29 -57.13 3.78
N LYS A 47 -12.37 -57.26 4.74
CA LYS A 47 -10.90 -57.17 4.57
C LYS A 47 -10.31 -58.31 3.73
N ALA A 48 -9.22 -58.01 3.00
CA ALA A 48 -8.08 -58.93 2.84
C ALA A 48 -6.78 -58.13 2.60
N GLU A 49 -5.78 -58.38 3.45
CA GLU A 49 -4.39 -57.90 3.33
C GLU A 49 -3.64 -58.68 2.25
N THR A 50 -2.78 -58.02 1.47
CA THR A 50 -1.43 -58.54 1.11
C THR A 50 -0.57 -57.49 0.38
N GLU A 51 0.59 -57.21 0.99
CA GLU A 51 1.94 -56.88 0.45
C GLU A 51 2.13 -55.95 -0.77
N ALA A 52 2.92 -54.89 -0.53
CA ALA A 52 3.47 -53.93 -1.50
C ALA A 52 4.47 -54.58 -2.49
N PRO A 53 4.74 -53.94 -3.65
CA PRO A 53 5.87 -53.00 -3.69
C PRO A 53 5.66 -51.73 -4.54
N VAL A 54 6.54 -50.77 -4.26
CA VAL A 54 6.69 -49.41 -4.78
C VAL A 54 6.90 -49.34 -6.30
N ASN A 55 6.21 -48.43 -7.00
CA ASN A 55 6.81 -47.58 -8.04
C ASN A 55 5.97 -46.33 -8.36
N GLU A 56 6.68 -45.26 -8.73
CA GLU A 56 6.25 -43.90 -9.01
C GLU A 56 5.30 -43.75 -10.22
N SER A 57 4.35 -42.81 -10.13
CA SER A 57 4.07 -41.70 -11.09
C SER A 57 2.59 -41.31 -11.22
N LYS A 58 2.36 -39.99 -11.12
CA LYS A 58 1.33 -39.12 -11.73
C LYS A 58 -0.16 -39.55 -11.75
N GLU A 59 -0.99 -38.78 -11.03
CA GLU A 59 -2.03 -37.84 -11.52
C GLU A 59 -3.22 -37.73 -10.54
N ASN A 60 -3.72 -36.49 -10.38
CA ASN A 60 -5.07 -36.07 -9.97
C ASN A 60 -5.83 -36.86 -8.90
N THR A 61 -6.26 -36.17 -7.83
CA THR A 61 -7.69 -36.18 -7.47
C THR A 61 -8.11 -35.05 -6.53
N GLU A 62 -9.35 -34.63 -6.76
CA GLU A 62 -10.19 -33.69 -6.02
C GLU A 62 -10.32 -34.03 -4.52
N SER A 63 -10.42 -32.94 -3.74
CA SER A 63 -11.33 -32.71 -2.62
C SER A 63 -11.93 -33.93 -1.91
N SER A 64 -11.45 -34.18 -0.68
CA SER A 64 -12.32 -34.59 0.41
C SER A 64 -11.91 -33.84 1.67
N GLY A 65 -12.84 -33.08 2.24
CA GLY A 65 -12.64 -32.30 3.45
C GLY A 65 -12.14 -33.16 4.62
N ASN A 66 -11.01 -32.73 5.17
CA ASN A 66 -10.65 -32.91 6.55
C ASN A 66 -9.88 -31.66 6.95
N GLU A 67 -10.40 -30.95 7.94
CA GLU A 67 -9.66 -29.95 8.71
C GLU A 67 -8.49 -30.68 9.39
N HIS A 68 -7.37 -30.72 8.68
CA HIS A 68 -6.07 -30.94 9.27
C HIS A 68 -5.42 -29.56 9.31
N ASP A 69 -5.16 -29.07 10.52
CA ASP A 69 -4.25 -27.96 10.77
C ASP A 69 -2.91 -28.31 10.12
N ASP A 70 -2.68 -27.82 8.91
CA ASP A 70 -1.39 -27.92 8.27
C ASP A 70 -0.50 -26.84 8.90
N GLU A 71 0.49 -27.28 9.67
CA GLU A 71 1.62 -26.52 10.22
C GLU A 71 2.55 -26.01 9.10
N SER A 72 2.03 -25.74 7.91
CA SER A 72 2.76 -25.04 6.86
C SER A 72 2.93 -23.57 7.27
N ALA A 73 4.14 -23.04 7.08
CA ALA A 73 4.40 -21.61 7.20
C ALA A 73 3.42 -20.85 6.29
N VAL A 74 2.86 -19.75 6.79
CA VAL A 74 1.98 -18.88 6.01
C VAL A 74 2.84 -18.15 4.98
N GLY A 75 2.45 -18.17 3.71
CA GLY A 75 3.10 -17.38 2.66
C GLY A 75 2.59 -15.92 2.63
N PHE A 76 3.42 -15.00 2.16
CA PHE A 76 2.99 -13.65 1.81
C PHE A 76 2.31 -13.64 0.44
N ILE A 77 1.48 -12.63 0.20
CA ILE A 77 0.86 -12.35 -1.09
C ILE A 77 1.38 -11.00 -1.56
N GLY A 78 2.13 -11.00 -2.67
CA GLY A 78 2.61 -9.76 -3.26
C GLY A 78 1.48 -8.95 -3.90
N PHE A 79 1.64 -7.62 -3.89
CA PHE A 79 0.69 -6.69 -4.47
C PHE A 79 1.38 -5.45 -5.02
N LYS A 80 0.62 -4.64 -5.74
CA LYS A 80 0.97 -3.28 -6.14
C LYS A 80 -0.23 -2.36 -5.96
N THR A 81 0.00 -1.16 -5.46
CA THR A 81 -0.99 -0.08 -5.40
C THR A 81 -0.65 1.00 -6.42
N ASP A 82 -1.58 1.31 -7.31
CA ASP A 82 -1.45 2.39 -8.29
C ASP A 82 -2.40 3.54 -7.93
N LEU A 83 -1.89 4.78 -7.94
CA LEU A 83 -2.71 5.99 -7.73
C LEU A 83 -3.11 6.60 -9.08
N THR A 84 -4.40 6.95 -9.21
CA THR A 84 -4.92 7.68 -10.37
C THR A 84 -5.43 9.05 -9.97
N TYR A 85 -4.87 10.10 -10.57
CA TYR A 85 -5.20 11.50 -10.29
C TYR A 85 -6.22 12.06 -11.30
N THR A 86 -7.12 12.92 -10.84
CA THR A 86 -8.05 13.67 -11.68
C THR A 86 -8.08 15.13 -11.29
N ASP A 87 -7.85 16.01 -12.27
CA ASP A 87 -8.04 17.45 -12.14
C ASP A 87 -9.24 17.92 -12.97
N ILE A 88 -10.09 18.74 -12.35
CA ILE A 88 -11.25 19.36 -12.97
C ILE A 88 -11.02 20.86 -13.05
N TYR A 89 -11.12 21.42 -14.26
CA TYR A 89 -10.94 22.85 -14.52
C TYR A 89 -12.22 23.51 -15.04
N SER A 90 -12.32 24.83 -14.82
CA SER A 90 -13.48 25.65 -15.17
C SER A 90 -13.80 25.77 -16.66
N ASP A 91 -12.83 25.55 -17.56
CA ASP A 91 -13.06 25.50 -19.01
C ASP A 91 -12.05 24.57 -19.72
N LYS A 92 -12.49 23.77 -20.70
CA LYS A 92 -11.67 22.78 -21.43
C LYS A 92 -10.87 23.38 -22.61
N LYS A 93 -10.99 24.69 -22.86
CA LYS A 93 -10.29 25.38 -23.96
C LYS A 93 -9.17 26.27 -23.39
N THR A 94 -7.98 25.69 -23.38
CA THR A 94 -6.65 26.29 -23.13
C THR A 94 -6.59 27.83 -23.21
N GLY A 95 -6.29 28.46 -22.08
CA GLY A 95 -5.96 29.88 -21.91
C GLY A 95 -5.56 30.16 -20.46
N SER A 96 -4.95 31.33 -20.20
CA SER A 96 -4.51 31.80 -18.86
C SER A 96 -5.62 31.96 -17.81
N ASP A 97 -6.88 31.70 -18.19
CA ASP A 97 -8.06 31.99 -17.40
C ASP A 97 -8.74 30.69 -16.89
N SER A 98 -8.20 29.52 -17.21
CA SER A 98 -8.66 28.22 -16.68
C SER A 98 -8.28 28.07 -15.22
N LYS A 99 -9.25 27.85 -14.33
CA LYS A 99 -9.04 27.69 -12.89
C LYS A 99 -9.29 26.24 -12.46
N LEU A 100 -8.44 25.72 -11.59
CA LEU A 100 -8.65 24.41 -10.95
C LEU A 100 -9.89 24.53 -10.04
N TRP A 101 -10.87 23.67 -10.28
CA TRP A 101 -12.09 23.56 -9.48
C TRP A 101 -11.98 22.47 -8.44
N ALA A 102 -11.48 21.31 -8.87
CA ALA A 102 -11.28 20.18 -7.99
C ALA A 102 -10.07 19.37 -8.42
N THR A 103 -9.41 18.76 -7.45
CA THR A 103 -8.38 17.74 -7.67
C THR A 103 -8.69 16.54 -6.80
N GLY A 104 -8.09 15.40 -7.11
CA GLY A 104 -8.20 14.25 -6.25
C GLY A 104 -7.52 13.03 -6.82
N TYR A 105 -7.44 11.98 -6.02
CA TYR A 105 -6.91 10.70 -6.46
C TYR A 105 -7.59 9.54 -5.75
N TYR A 106 -7.48 8.35 -6.37
CA TYR A 106 -7.91 7.09 -5.77
C TYR A 106 -6.90 5.97 -6.04
N PRO A 107 -6.81 4.97 -5.15
CA PRO A 107 -5.94 3.82 -5.30
C PRO A 107 -6.63 2.68 -6.04
N ALA A 108 -5.83 1.86 -6.71
CA ALA A 108 -6.23 0.56 -7.23
C ALA A 108 -5.17 -0.49 -6.88
N ILE A 109 -5.58 -1.63 -6.35
CA ILE A 109 -4.69 -2.69 -5.89
C ILE A 109 -4.71 -3.86 -6.87
N ARG A 110 -3.54 -4.43 -7.16
CA ARG A 110 -3.39 -5.62 -8.01
C ARG A 110 -2.49 -6.63 -7.31
N LEU A 111 -2.82 -7.91 -7.38
CA LEU A 111 -2.03 -8.98 -6.77
C LEU A 111 -1.02 -9.53 -7.76
N GLY A 112 0.22 -9.71 -7.32
CA GLY A 112 1.29 -10.13 -8.21
C GLY A 112 2.66 -10.08 -7.57
N PHE A 113 3.67 -10.15 -8.40
CA PHE A 113 5.08 -10.14 -7.99
C PHE A 113 5.88 -9.37 -9.04
N TYR A 114 7.08 -8.97 -8.68
CA TYR A 114 7.99 -8.39 -9.65
C TYR A 114 8.92 -9.45 -10.22
N GLU A 115 9.00 -9.50 -11.54
CA GLU A 115 9.95 -10.32 -12.30
C GLU A 115 10.59 -9.43 -13.36
N ASP A 116 11.91 -9.46 -13.43
CA ASP A 116 12.69 -8.67 -14.38
C ASP A 116 12.33 -7.17 -14.42
N GLY A 117 12.11 -6.57 -13.23
CA GLY A 117 11.74 -5.15 -13.07
C GLY A 117 10.28 -4.82 -13.43
N ARG A 118 9.49 -5.80 -13.86
CA ARG A 118 8.10 -5.62 -14.24
C ARG A 118 7.17 -6.26 -13.21
N PHE A 119 6.09 -5.57 -12.88
CA PHE A 119 5.03 -6.15 -12.07
C PHE A 119 4.18 -7.11 -12.91
N MET A 120 4.13 -8.36 -12.48
CA MET A 120 3.41 -9.46 -13.11
C MET A 120 2.26 -9.89 -12.20
N GLU A 121 1.02 -9.80 -12.71
CA GLU A 121 -0.16 -10.23 -11.97
C GLU A 121 -0.22 -11.76 -11.86
N TYR A 122 -0.63 -12.27 -10.70
CA TYR A 122 -0.80 -13.71 -10.50
C TYR A 122 -1.81 -14.29 -11.51
N GLN A 123 -1.48 -15.45 -12.08
CA GLN A 123 -2.34 -16.15 -13.03
C GLN A 123 -2.74 -17.52 -12.46
N GLY A 124 -4.05 -17.73 -12.24
CA GLY A 124 -4.58 -18.98 -11.69
C GLY A 124 -4.23 -19.24 -10.22
N MET A 125 -3.79 -18.19 -9.50
CA MET A 125 -3.52 -18.21 -8.07
C MET A 125 -4.35 -17.12 -7.40
N TYR A 126 -4.82 -17.37 -6.17
CA TYR A 126 -5.59 -16.42 -5.38
C TYR A 126 -6.81 -15.82 -6.12
N GLU A 127 -7.52 -16.64 -6.91
CA GLU A 127 -8.61 -16.15 -7.77
C GLU A 127 -9.74 -15.52 -6.93
N GLU A 128 -10.14 -16.15 -5.83
CA GLU A 128 -11.18 -15.62 -4.95
C GLU A 128 -10.79 -14.31 -4.27
N LEU A 129 -9.52 -14.17 -3.87
CA LEU A 129 -9.00 -12.92 -3.33
C LEU A 129 -8.88 -11.85 -4.41
N SER A 130 -8.46 -12.21 -5.62
CA SER A 130 -8.38 -11.30 -6.76
C SER A 130 -9.75 -10.73 -7.12
N ASP A 131 -10.80 -11.58 -7.10
CA ASP A 131 -12.18 -11.13 -7.31
C ASP A 131 -12.65 -10.15 -6.22
N ALA A 132 -12.28 -10.41 -4.95
CA ALA A 132 -12.60 -9.52 -3.85
C ALA A 132 -11.88 -8.17 -3.95
N ILE A 133 -10.60 -8.18 -4.35
CA ILE A 133 -9.80 -6.97 -4.60
C ILE A 133 -10.34 -6.20 -5.81
N GLN A 134 -10.74 -6.89 -6.88
CA GLN A 134 -11.37 -6.24 -8.03
C GLN A 134 -12.68 -5.56 -7.62
N LYS A 135 -13.49 -6.21 -6.78
CA LYS A 135 -14.70 -5.59 -6.24
C LYS A 135 -14.37 -4.35 -5.41
N PHE A 136 -13.35 -4.42 -4.55
CA PHE A 136 -12.87 -3.27 -3.78
C PHE A 136 -12.45 -2.11 -4.70
N ASN A 137 -11.69 -2.37 -5.76
CA ASN A 137 -11.28 -1.37 -6.74
C ASN A 137 -12.48 -0.74 -7.46
N ASP A 138 -13.46 -1.56 -7.87
CA ASP A 138 -14.66 -1.09 -8.56
C ASP A 138 -15.51 -0.19 -7.66
N ASP A 139 -15.71 -0.57 -6.39
CA ASP A 139 -16.46 0.20 -5.40
C ASP A 139 -15.73 1.52 -5.06
N THR A 140 -14.40 1.48 -4.94
CA THR A 140 -13.54 2.66 -4.69
C THR A 140 -13.63 3.64 -5.86
N TYR A 141 -13.48 3.16 -7.09
CA TYR A 141 -13.63 3.97 -8.29
C TYR A 141 -15.02 4.61 -8.38
N ALA A 142 -16.08 3.84 -8.16
CA ALA A 142 -17.45 4.35 -8.21
C ALA A 142 -17.69 5.45 -7.16
N SER A 143 -17.21 5.24 -5.94
CA SER A 143 -17.31 6.22 -4.84
C SER A 143 -16.53 7.50 -5.17
N TYR A 144 -15.29 7.35 -5.66
CA TYR A 144 -14.46 8.47 -6.08
C TYR A 144 -15.12 9.31 -7.19
N GLN A 145 -15.67 8.66 -8.22
CA GLN A 145 -16.36 9.35 -9.31
C GLN A 145 -17.56 10.17 -8.82
N GLU A 146 -18.35 9.63 -7.89
CA GLU A 146 -19.50 10.36 -7.35
C GLU A 146 -19.05 11.56 -6.49
N LEU A 147 -18.02 11.42 -5.68
CA LEU A 147 -17.47 12.53 -4.89
C LEU A 147 -16.85 13.61 -5.79
N MET A 148 -16.07 13.23 -6.80
CA MET A 148 -15.51 14.19 -7.77
C MET A 148 -16.60 14.91 -8.57
N LYS A 149 -17.69 14.20 -8.92
CA LYS A 149 -18.86 14.82 -9.54
C LYS A 149 -19.54 15.83 -8.61
N GLN A 150 -19.65 15.53 -7.31
CA GLN A 150 -20.16 16.50 -6.32
C GLN A 150 -19.24 17.73 -6.24
N CYS A 151 -17.92 17.56 -6.19
CA CYS A 151 -16.98 18.67 -6.25
C CYS A 151 -17.22 19.55 -7.50
N GLU A 152 -17.39 18.95 -8.67
CA GLU A 152 -17.70 19.68 -9.90
C GLU A 152 -19.04 20.44 -9.81
N GLU A 153 -20.09 19.82 -9.24
CA GLU A 153 -21.40 20.45 -9.05
C GLU A 153 -21.33 21.64 -8.09
N PHE A 154 -20.67 21.48 -6.94
CA PHE A 154 -20.41 22.59 -6.01
C PHE A 154 -19.62 23.71 -6.68
N ALA A 155 -18.63 23.38 -7.52
CA ALA A 155 -17.77 24.38 -8.15
C ALA A 155 -18.53 25.22 -9.17
N LYS A 156 -19.51 24.62 -9.86
CA LYS A 156 -20.40 25.32 -10.80
C LYS A 156 -21.34 26.30 -10.11
N ASP A 157 -21.81 25.96 -8.92
CA ASP A 157 -22.76 26.78 -8.15
C ASP A 157 -22.07 27.86 -7.29
N ASP A 158 -20.77 27.72 -7.05
CA ASP A 158 -19.97 28.62 -6.25
C ASP A 158 -19.45 29.83 -7.04
N GLN A 159 -20.23 30.90 -7.04
CA GLN A 159 -19.90 32.16 -7.72
C GLN A 159 -18.67 32.88 -7.16
N ASP A 160 -18.28 32.58 -5.91
CA ASP A 160 -17.15 33.20 -5.23
C ASP A 160 -15.89 32.33 -5.26
N LEU A 161 -15.97 31.09 -5.78
CA LEU A 161 -14.81 30.20 -5.93
C LEU A 161 -13.69 30.88 -6.71
N ALA A 162 -14.05 31.59 -7.78
CA ALA A 162 -13.10 32.31 -8.61
C ALA A 162 -12.38 33.44 -7.85
N VAL A 163 -13.03 34.04 -6.85
CA VAL A 163 -12.44 35.10 -6.01
C VAL A 163 -11.54 34.46 -4.96
N ARG A 164 -12.01 33.42 -4.28
CA ARG A 164 -11.25 32.67 -3.28
C ARG A 164 -9.97 32.06 -3.87
N ALA A 165 -10.08 31.37 -5.00
CA ALA A 165 -8.95 30.79 -5.72
C ALA A 165 -7.97 31.83 -6.31
N SER A 166 -8.33 33.12 -6.35
CA SER A 166 -7.42 34.19 -6.79
C SER A 166 -6.72 34.92 -5.65
N ASP A 167 -7.35 34.99 -4.48
CA ASP A 167 -6.75 35.54 -3.26
C ASP A 167 -5.85 34.50 -2.56
N ASP A 168 -6.15 33.23 -2.77
CA ASP A 168 -5.41 32.08 -2.30
C ASP A 168 -5.26 31.08 -3.47
N TYR A 169 -4.05 30.98 -4.03
CA TYR A 169 -3.74 30.09 -5.16
C TYR A 169 -3.97 28.59 -4.83
N SER A 170 -4.30 28.24 -3.58
CA SER A 170 -4.51 26.88 -3.09
C SER A 170 -5.98 26.51 -2.83
N TYR A 171 -6.95 27.41 -3.03
CA TYR A 171 -8.36 27.09 -2.73
C TYR A 171 -9.06 26.33 -3.88
N TYR A 172 -9.13 25.01 -3.76
CA TYR A 172 -9.88 24.10 -4.64
C TYR A 172 -10.65 23.06 -3.81
N TYR A 173 -11.61 22.37 -4.42
CA TYR A 173 -12.22 21.20 -3.79
C TYR A 173 -11.35 19.96 -3.96
N SER A 174 -11.37 19.04 -3.00
CA SER A 174 -10.56 17.84 -3.10
C SER A 174 -11.21 16.57 -2.57
N VAL A 175 -10.82 15.47 -3.19
CA VAL A 175 -11.14 14.10 -2.78
C VAL A 175 -9.86 13.28 -2.81
N GLU A 176 -9.42 12.80 -1.67
CA GLU A 176 -8.19 12.03 -1.55
C GLU A 176 -8.52 10.70 -0.89
N MET A 177 -8.38 9.62 -1.65
CA MET A 177 -8.55 8.26 -1.14
C MET A 177 -7.19 7.57 -1.06
N ASN A 178 -6.89 7.00 0.10
CA ASN A 178 -5.66 6.24 0.34
C ASN A 178 -6.01 4.83 0.81
N SER A 179 -5.17 3.87 0.42
CA SER A 179 -5.25 2.47 0.85
C SER A 179 -3.87 2.01 1.26
N ARG A 180 -3.72 1.64 2.52
CA ARG A 180 -2.52 0.99 3.06
C ARG A 180 -2.79 -0.48 3.28
N ILE A 181 -1.84 -1.32 2.89
CA ILE A 181 -1.93 -2.77 3.12
C ILE A 181 -1.19 -3.11 4.41
N ASN A 182 -1.96 -3.32 5.48
CA ASN A 182 -1.40 -3.60 6.81
C ASN A 182 -0.92 -5.06 6.95
N ARG A 183 -1.51 -5.95 6.14
CA ARG A 183 -1.24 -7.38 6.13
C ARG A 183 -1.61 -7.98 4.79
N SER A 184 -0.73 -8.79 4.21
CA SER A 184 -0.92 -9.43 2.91
C SER A 184 -0.34 -10.84 2.93
N ASP A 185 -1.09 -11.79 3.45
CA ASP A 185 -0.66 -13.19 3.57
C ASP A 185 -1.77 -14.18 3.18
N GLU A 186 -1.44 -15.47 3.13
CA GLU A 186 -2.36 -16.54 2.72
C GLU A 186 -3.57 -16.73 3.67
N VAL A 187 -3.62 -16.04 4.81
CA VAL A 187 -4.71 -16.09 5.77
C VAL A 187 -5.59 -14.84 5.68
N VAL A 188 -4.98 -13.65 5.70
CA VAL A 188 -5.69 -12.36 5.63
C VAL A 188 -4.99 -11.38 4.69
N PHE A 189 -5.80 -10.69 3.88
CA PHE A 189 -5.41 -9.47 3.17
C PHE A 189 -6.19 -8.30 3.77
N SER A 190 -5.51 -7.37 4.43
CA SER A 190 -6.13 -6.28 5.19
C SER A 190 -5.72 -4.91 4.63
N ILE A 191 -6.74 -4.13 4.28
CA ILE A 191 -6.61 -2.78 3.73
C ILE A 191 -7.14 -1.77 4.74
N ALA A 192 -6.30 -0.86 5.21
CA ALA A 192 -6.72 0.34 5.92
C ALA A 192 -6.93 1.48 4.93
N ASN A 193 -8.11 2.11 4.96
CA ASN A 193 -8.48 3.16 4.03
C ASN A 193 -8.69 4.49 4.74
N SER A 194 -8.39 5.57 4.04
CA SER A 194 -8.85 6.91 4.40
C SER A 194 -9.44 7.62 3.19
N CYS A 195 -10.51 8.38 3.42
CA CYS A 195 -11.14 9.22 2.41
C CYS A 195 -11.28 10.64 2.96
N TYR A 196 -10.40 11.54 2.52
CA TYR A 196 -10.47 12.95 2.80
C TYR A 196 -11.31 13.67 1.74
N THR A 197 -12.16 14.58 2.18
CA THR A 197 -13.00 15.42 1.31
C THR A 197 -13.01 16.86 1.78
N PHE A 198 -12.82 17.79 0.84
CA PHE A 198 -13.03 19.21 1.06
C PHE A 198 -13.92 19.79 -0.05
N MET A 199 -15.17 20.12 0.29
CA MET A 199 -16.16 20.66 -0.64
C MET A 199 -16.61 22.08 -0.25
N GLY A 200 -15.71 22.85 0.37
CA GLY A 200 -15.92 24.26 0.68
C GLY A 200 -16.64 24.58 1.98
N GLY A 201 -16.80 23.59 2.86
CA GLY A 201 -17.27 23.78 4.22
C GLY A 201 -16.25 24.49 5.12
N PRO A 202 -16.59 24.74 6.41
CA PRO A 202 -15.67 25.36 7.36
C PRO A 202 -14.38 24.57 7.62
N HIS A 203 -14.42 23.26 7.38
CA HIS A 203 -13.31 22.33 7.54
C HIS A 203 -13.52 21.14 6.57
N PRO A 204 -12.47 20.36 6.27
CA PRO A 204 -12.61 19.10 5.57
C PRO A 204 -13.23 18.01 6.44
N ASN A 205 -13.41 16.82 5.87
CA ASN A 205 -13.78 15.61 6.60
C ASN A 205 -12.93 14.43 6.12
N THR A 206 -12.45 13.62 7.05
CA THR A 206 -11.74 12.37 6.77
C THR A 206 -12.50 11.22 7.40
N VAL A 207 -12.82 10.20 6.60
CA VAL A 207 -13.40 8.93 7.06
C VAL A 207 -12.33 7.86 6.98
N PHE A 208 -12.21 7.04 8.02
CA PHE A 208 -11.36 5.86 8.08
C PHE A 208 -12.22 4.61 7.99
N SER A 209 -11.79 3.63 7.21
CA SER A 209 -12.48 2.34 7.09
C SER A 209 -11.51 1.19 6.85
N GLY A 210 -11.96 -0.03 7.11
CA GLY A 210 -11.16 -1.23 6.90
C GLY A 210 -11.80 -2.20 5.93
N TYR A 211 -10.98 -2.83 5.09
CA TYR A 211 -11.41 -3.87 4.17
C TYR A 211 -10.55 -5.12 4.36
N ASN A 212 -11.06 -6.05 5.17
CA ASN A 212 -10.34 -7.26 5.58
C ASN A 212 -10.89 -8.45 4.83
N ILE A 213 -10.04 -9.22 4.16
CA ILE A 213 -10.43 -10.32 3.30
C ILE A 213 -9.77 -11.60 3.80
N ASP A 214 -10.55 -12.67 3.91
CA ASP A 214 -10.00 -14.01 4.00
C ASP A 214 -9.34 -14.38 2.67
N SER A 215 -8.01 -14.43 2.65
CA SER A 215 -7.21 -14.57 1.41
C SER A 215 -7.49 -15.86 0.64
N LYS A 216 -8.01 -16.89 1.31
CA LYS A 216 -8.32 -18.17 0.69
C LYS A 216 -9.70 -18.18 0.04
N THR A 217 -10.67 -17.51 0.63
CA THR A 217 -12.09 -17.60 0.23
C THR A 217 -12.61 -16.34 -0.45
N GLY A 218 -11.85 -15.24 -0.44
CA GLY A 218 -12.31 -13.94 -0.95
C GLY A 218 -13.41 -13.31 -0.10
N LYS A 219 -13.73 -13.89 1.07
CA LYS A 219 -14.79 -13.37 1.94
C LYS A 219 -14.30 -12.11 2.65
N VAL A 220 -15.03 -11.00 2.49
CA VAL A 220 -14.88 -9.82 3.34
C VAL A 220 -15.30 -10.18 4.78
N LEU A 221 -14.36 -10.05 5.71
CA LEU A 221 -14.49 -10.40 7.10
C LEU A 221 -15.24 -9.31 7.85
N LYS A 222 -16.21 -9.71 8.67
CA LYS A 222 -16.79 -8.84 9.71
C LYS A 222 -16.05 -9.03 11.02
N ILE A 223 -16.15 -8.06 11.93
CA ILE A 223 -15.53 -8.18 13.26
C ILE A 223 -15.99 -9.45 14.01
N SER A 224 -17.24 -9.89 13.78
CA SER A 224 -17.81 -11.12 14.35
C SER A 224 -17.27 -12.43 13.75
N ASP A 225 -16.57 -12.37 12.61
CA ASP A 225 -15.83 -13.54 12.10
C ASP A 225 -14.50 -13.74 12.86
N ILE A 226 -13.97 -12.67 13.44
CA ILE A 226 -12.63 -12.61 14.05
C ILE A 226 -12.73 -12.66 15.57
N VAL A 227 -13.63 -11.91 16.19
CA VAL A 227 -13.81 -11.85 17.64
C VAL A 227 -14.75 -12.97 18.09
N THR A 228 -14.24 -13.88 18.93
CA THR A 228 -15.01 -15.02 19.45
C THR A 228 -15.70 -14.73 20.79
N ASP A 229 -15.23 -13.73 21.54
CA ASP A 229 -15.87 -13.25 22.78
C ASP A 229 -16.22 -11.76 22.66
N LYS A 230 -17.46 -11.47 22.25
CA LYS A 230 -17.95 -10.11 22.05
C LYS A 230 -17.91 -9.28 23.33
N ASP A 231 -18.41 -9.81 24.45
CA ASP A 231 -18.56 -9.03 25.67
C ASP A 231 -17.18 -8.64 26.23
N ALA A 232 -16.22 -9.58 26.21
CA ALA A 232 -14.85 -9.28 26.61
C ALA A 232 -14.19 -8.26 25.69
N PHE A 233 -14.40 -8.37 24.37
CA PHE A 233 -13.87 -7.43 23.39
C PHE A 233 -14.38 -6.00 23.61
N ILE A 234 -15.70 -5.83 23.81
CA ILE A 234 -16.29 -4.51 24.09
C ILE A 234 -15.78 -3.93 25.42
N ASP A 235 -15.62 -4.75 26.46
CA ASP A 235 -15.06 -4.31 27.74
C ASP A 235 -13.62 -3.80 27.59
N VAL A 236 -12.80 -4.50 26.80
CA VAL A 236 -11.42 -4.13 26.51
C VAL A 236 -11.36 -2.85 25.67
N LEU A 237 -12.18 -2.75 24.62
CA LEU A 237 -12.23 -1.60 23.73
C LEU A 237 -12.66 -0.32 24.47
N GLU A 238 -13.72 -0.40 25.28
CA GLU A 238 -14.16 0.73 26.13
C GLU A 238 -13.03 1.15 27.08
N LYS A 239 -12.40 0.19 27.75
CA LYS A 239 -11.31 0.47 28.68
C LYS A 239 -10.14 1.18 27.99
N LYS A 240 -9.71 0.67 26.82
CA LYS A 240 -8.60 1.23 26.04
C LYS A 240 -8.90 2.65 25.56
N LEU A 241 -10.09 2.91 25.01
CA LEU A 241 -10.53 4.25 24.65
C LEU A 241 -10.42 5.23 25.83
N LEU A 242 -10.84 4.83 27.03
CA LEU A 242 -10.77 5.68 28.22
C LEU A 242 -9.34 5.89 28.75
N GLU A 243 -8.44 4.95 28.51
CA GLU A 243 -7.03 5.02 28.91
C GLU A 243 -6.22 5.89 27.93
N GLU A 244 -6.45 5.74 26.63
CA GLU A 244 -5.72 6.43 25.56
C GLU A 244 -6.27 7.84 25.31
N TYR A 245 -7.57 8.05 25.56
CA TYR A 245 -8.24 9.35 25.44
C TYR A 245 -8.93 9.74 26.77
N PRO A 246 -8.18 10.21 27.79
CA PRO A 246 -8.73 10.50 29.12
C PRO A 246 -9.90 11.50 29.14
N ASP A 247 -9.93 12.41 28.18
CA ASP A 247 -10.93 13.48 28.05
C ASP A 247 -12.10 13.11 27.10
N ILE A 248 -12.12 11.89 26.54
CA ILE A 248 -13.13 11.46 25.57
C ILE A 248 -14.56 11.63 26.10
N LYS A 249 -14.76 11.41 27.41
CA LYS A 249 -16.07 11.54 28.07
C LYS A 249 -16.68 12.93 27.96
N ASP A 250 -15.84 13.97 27.90
CA ASP A 250 -16.31 15.35 27.77
C ASP A 250 -16.70 15.68 26.31
N GLY A 251 -16.15 14.92 25.36
CA GLY A 251 -16.38 15.06 23.92
C GLY A 251 -17.46 14.15 23.34
N LEU A 252 -17.94 13.15 24.10
CA LEU A 252 -18.93 12.19 23.63
C LEU A 252 -20.18 12.87 23.11
N ILE A 253 -20.57 12.52 21.88
CA ILE A 253 -21.85 12.91 21.27
C ILE A 253 -22.88 11.76 21.30
N VAL A 254 -22.48 10.63 21.88
CA VAL A 254 -23.30 9.44 22.10
C VAL A 254 -23.69 9.32 23.57
N ASP A 255 -24.88 8.77 23.83
CA ASP A 255 -25.45 8.71 25.19
C ASP A 255 -24.75 7.70 26.11
N ASP A 256 -24.37 6.53 25.57
CA ASP A 256 -23.71 5.45 26.32
C ASP A 256 -22.65 4.78 25.45
N LEU A 257 -21.37 5.03 25.74
CA LEU A 257 -20.23 4.56 24.95
C LEU A 257 -20.28 3.04 24.73
N LYS A 258 -20.47 2.27 25.79
CA LYS A 258 -20.45 0.80 25.72
C LYS A 258 -21.57 0.24 24.85
N THR A 259 -22.78 0.78 24.96
CA THR A 259 -23.92 0.40 24.11
C THR A 259 -23.62 0.76 22.66
N THR A 260 -23.09 1.96 22.38
CA THR A 260 -22.68 2.36 21.03
C THR A 260 -21.64 1.40 20.44
N LEU A 261 -20.58 1.05 21.18
CA LEU A 261 -19.58 0.09 20.72
C LEU A 261 -20.19 -1.28 20.43
N SER A 262 -21.09 -1.76 21.28
CA SER A 262 -21.82 -3.02 21.06
C SER A 262 -22.76 -2.98 19.86
N ASP A 263 -23.37 -1.83 19.58
CA ASP A 263 -24.28 -1.62 18.46
C ASP A 263 -23.52 -1.53 17.13
N MET A 264 -22.38 -0.83 17.10
CA MET A 264 -21.44 -0.82 15.98
C MET A 264 -20.90 -2.23 15.68
N TYR A 265 -20.58 -3.01 16.71
CA TYR A 265 -20.15 -4.41 16.54
C TYR A 265 -21.23 -5.26 15.85
N ASP A 266 -22.51 -5.03 16.20
CA ASP A 266 -23.65 -5.76 15.62
C ASP A 266 -24.09 -5.24 14.25
N GLY A 267 -23.53 -4.12 13.77
CA GLY A 267 -23.97 -3.47 12.53
C GLY A 267 -25.35 -2.82 12.63
N LYS A 268 -25.74 -2.31 13.81
CA LYS A 268 -27.08 -1.71 14.01
C LYS A 268 -27.18 -0.32 13.41
N ASP A 269 -28.35 -0.02 12.85
CA ASP A 269 -28.66 1.29 12.25
C ASP A 269 -27.60 1.77 11.24
N GLU A 270 -27.03 0.83 10.48
CA GLU A 270 -25.99 1.08 9.47
C GLU A 270 -24.65 1.60 10.05
N MET A 271 -24.47 1.51 11.37
CA MET A 271 -23.18 1.74 12.04
C MET A 271 -22.44 0.40 12.14
N GLU A 272 -21.27 0.29 11.53
CA GLU A 272 -20.39 -0.88 11.67
C GLU A 272 -19.08 -0.45 12.36
N LEU A 273 -18.47 -1.33 13.14
CA LEU A 273 -17.10 -1.10 13.62
C LEU A 273 -16.14 -1.21 12.44
N GLU A 274 -15.38 -0.15 12.21
CA GLU A 274 -14.29 -0.12 11.25
C GLU A 274 -13.01 -0.67 11.90
N PHE A 275 -12.37 -1.61 11.23
CA PHE A 275 -11.17 -2.25 11.77
C PHE A 275 -10.20 -2.68 10.68
N SER A 276 -8.91 -2.73 10.98
CA SER A 276 -7.90 -3.30 10.07
C SER A 276 -6.98 -4.25 10.82
N MET A 277 -6.56 -5.32 10.18
CA MET A 277 -5.70 -6.34 10.78
C MET A 277 -4.23 -6.16 10.39
N TYR A 278 -3.35 -6.27 11.37
CA TYR A 278 -1.89 -6.33 11.22
C TYR A 278 -1.40 -7.74 11.55
N HIS A 279 -0.09 -7.93 11.46
CA HIS A 279 0.58 -9.18 11.82
C HIS A 279 0.50 -9.48 13.33
N ASP A 280 0.47 -8.45 14.18
CA ASP A 280 0.54 -8.59 15.65
C ASP A 280 -0.70 -8.07 16.39
N GLY A 281 -1.64 -7.43 15.70
CA GLY A 281 -2.84 -6.88 16.32
C GLY A 281 -3.93 -6.47 15.33
N ILE A 282 -5.01 -5.92 15.91
CA ILE A 282 -6.14 -5.34 15.19
C ILE A 282 -6.32 -3.88 15.64
N ASP A 283 -6.47 -2.98 14.68
CA ASP A 283 -6.82 -1.59 14.93
C ASP A 283 -8.32 -1.40 14.74
N ILE A 284 -8.96 -0.75 15.71
CA ILE A 284 -10.34 -0.27 15.60
C ILE A 284 -10.30 1.24 15.41
N SER A 285 -10.95 1.71 14.35
CA SER A 285 -10.93 3.13 13.96
C SER A 285 -12.30 3.76 14.16
N PHE A 286 -12.31 4.95 14.73
CA PHE A 286 -13.48 5.81 14.88
C PHE A 286 -13.17 7.12 14.17
N SER A 287 -13.90 7.39 13.08
CA SER A 287 -13.81 8.66 12.38
C SER A 287 -14.34 9.79 13.28
N ALA A 288 -13.92 11.02 12.99
CA ALA A 288 -14.53 12.18 13.62
C ALA A 288 -16.06 12.11 13.46
N TYR A 289 -16.80 12.39 14.53
CA TYR A 289 -18.27 12.24 14.64
C TYR A 289 -18.81 10.83 14.89
N ASP A 290 -17.98 9.78 15.00
CA ASP A 290 -18.48 8.45 15.38
C ASP A 290 -18.76 8.38 16.90
N LEU A 291 -17.80 8.84 17.71
CA LEU A 291 -17.92 8.87 19.17
C LEU A 291 -17.96 10.28 19.73
N THR A 292 -17.16 11.19 19.17
CA THR A 292 -16.94 12.55 19.67
C THR A 292 -17.16 13.63 18.61
N ALA A 293 -17.18 14.90 19.03
CA ALA A 293 -17.22 16.03 18.10
C ALA A 293 -15.89 16.17 17.32
N TYR A 294 -15.95 16.66 16.07
CA TYR A 294 -14.78 16.86 15.19
C TYR A 294 -13.52 17.46 15.82
N ALA A 295 -13.65 18.37 16.79
CA ALA A 295 -12.51 19.00 17.46
C ALA A 295 -11.66 18.03 18.29
N TYR A 296 -12.17 16.84 18.60
CA TYR A 296 -11.43 15.76 19.26
C TYR A 296 -10.63 14.89 18.27
N GLY A 297 -10.90 15.04 16.97
CA GLY A 297 -10.27 14.22 15.93
C GLY A 297 -10.85 12.80 15.85
N PRO A 298 -10.28 11.95 14.98
CA PRO A 298 -10.53 10.52 15.00
C PRO A 298 -9.90 9.84 16.24
N GLU A 299 -10.52 8.76 16.70
CA GLU A 299 -9.98 7.90 17.75
C GLU A 299 -9.62 6.52 17.19
N PHE A 300 -8.57 5.91 17.72
CA PHE A 300 -8.07 4.63 17.26
C PHE A 300 -7.66 3.80 18.48
N VAL A 301 -7.90 2.48 18.43
CA VAL A 301 -7.47 1.56 19.48
C VAL A 301 -6.84 0.33 18.85
N THR A 302 -5.58 0.09 19.20
CA THR A 302 -4.84 -1.12 18.83
C THR A 302 -4.97 -2.18 19.92
N LEU A 303 -5.42 -3.38 19.54
CA LEU A 303 -5.45 -4.55 20.40
C LEU A 303 -4.45 -5.59 19.88
N LEU A 304 -3.34 -5.76 20.61
CA LEU A 304 -2.31 -6.73 20.29
C LEU A 304 -2.81 -8.16 20.55
N TYR A 305 -2.57 -9.07 19.61
CA TYR A 305 -2.94 -10.48 19.74
C TYR A 305 -2.26 -11.16 20.93
N SER A 306 -1.03 -10.75 21.26
CA SER A 306 -0.26 -11.28 22.39
C SER A 306 -0.91 -11.02 23.76
N ASP A 307 -1.64 -9.91 23.89
CA ASP A 307 -2.33 -9.52 25.15
C ASP A 307 -3.73 -10.14 25.26
N TYR A 308 -4.34 -10.50 24.11
CA TYR A 308 -5.77 -10.74 23.98
C TYR A 308 -6.12 -12.01 23.16
N GLU A 309 -5.18 -12.93 22.98
CA GLU A 309 -5.30 -14.11 22.09
C GLU A 309 -6.62 -14.87 22.24
N ASP A 310 -7.08 -15.09 23.48
CA ASP A 310 -8.29 -15.87 23.79
C ASP A 310 -9.60 -15.23 23.28
N MET A 311 -9.59 -13.93 22.95
CA MET A 311 -10.75 -13.23 22.39
C MET A 311 -10.90 -13.40 20.88
N PHE A 312 -9.88 -13.91 20.20
CA PHE A 312 -9.81 -13.96 18.75
C PHE A 312 -9.85 -15.39 18.21
N ASN A 313 -10.41 -15.51 17.00
CA ASN A 313 -10.41 -16.73 16.24
C ASN A 313 -8.97 -17.06 15.81
N LYS A 314 -8.41 -18.13 16.39
CA LYS A 314 -7.03 -18.59 16.18
C LYS A 314 -6.64 -18.75 14.71
N LYS A 315 -7.60 -19.00 13.82
CA LYS A 315 -7.35 -19.03 12.37
C LYS A 315 -6.67 -17.74 11.89
N TYR A 316 -7.18 -16.58 12.29
CA TYR A 316 -6.71 -15.29 11.80
C TYR A 316 -5.50 -14.75 12.58
N LEU A 317 -5.05 -15.45 13.63
CA LEU A 317 -3.82 -15.13 14.36
C LEU A 317 -2.58 -15.77 13.73
N ARG A 318 -2.75 -16.68 12.77
CA ARG A 318 -1.65 -17.25 12.01
C ARG A 318 -1.11 -16.22 11.04
N VAL A 319 0.18 -15.93 11.09
CA VAL A 319 0.86 -14.92 10.26
C VAL A 319 2.16 -15.48 9.70
N THR A 320 2.77 -14.77 8.76
CA THR A 320 4.10 -15.09 8.26
C THR A 320 5.16 -14.83 9.35
N ASP A 321 6.22 -15.64 9.40
CA ASP A 321 7.32 -15.45 10.36
C ASP A 321 8.24 -14.28 9.96
N ASN A 322 8.31 -14.01 8.66
CA ASN A 322 9.07 -12.92 8.07
C ASN A 322 8.09 -12.06 7.27
N TYR A 323 8.16 -10.75 7.44
CA TYR A 323 7.34 -9.81 6.69
C TYR A 323 7.99 -8.44 6.62
N ALA A 324 7.54 -7.66 5.65
CA ALA A 324 7.62 -6.23 5.68
C ALA A 324 6.21 -5.66 5.56
N SER A 325 5.93 -4.58 6.28
CA SER A 325 4.64 -3.88 6.17
C SER A 325 4.82 -2.41 6.53
N GLU A 326 4.04 -1.55 5.88
CA GLU A 326 3.92 -0.17 6.31
C GLU A 326 3.25 -0.11 7.70
N ILE A 327 3.76 0.75 8.57
CA ILE A 327 3.22 1.03 9.89
C ILE A 327 2.90 2.51 10.00
N ASP A 328 1.87 2.86 10.77
CA ASP A 328 1.58 4.26 11.05
C ASP A 328 2.58 4.87 12.05
N PHE A 329 2.72 6.18 11.96
CA PHE A 329 3.33 6.97 13.01
C PHE A 329 2.39 7.08 14.23
N ILE A 330 2.96 7.25 15.41
CA ILE A 330 2.31 7.43 16.72
C ILE A 330 1.67 6.14 17.27
N TYR A 331 1.34 5.16 16.43
CA TYR A 331 0.75 3.90 16.90
C TYR A 331 1.79 2.90 17.41
N PRO A 332 1.53 2.24 18.55
CA PRO A 332 2.40 1.21 19.08
C PRO A 332 2.35 -0.05 18.24
N GLN A 333 3.53 -0.57 17.91
CA GLN A 333 3.74 -1.86 17.24
C GLN A 333 4.47 -2.82 18.19
N THR A 334 4.19 -4.12 18.11
CA THR A 334 5.00 -5.14 18.79
C THR A 334 6.10 -5.62 17.89
N VAL A 335 7.33 -5.50 18.36
CA VAL A 335 8.50 -6.06 17.68
C VAL A 335 9.14 -7.13 18.55
N VAL A 336 9.62 -8.23 17.94
CA VAL A 336 10.35 -9.28 18.67
C VAL A 336 11.82 -9.16 18.37
N THR A 337 12.58 -8.65 19.33
CA THR A 337 14.00 -8.38 19.14
C THR A 337 14.84 -9.65 19.21
N ALA A 338 16.06 -9.61 18.67
CA ALA A 338 16.98 -10.76 18.61
C ALA A 338 17.28 -11.46 19.95
N ASP A 339 17.04 -10.80 21.09
CA ASP A 339 17.13 -11.37 22.43
C ASP A 339 15.89 -12.20 22.84
N GLY A 340 14.89 -12.31 21.95
CA GLY A 340 13.63 -13.01 22.14
C GLY A 340 12.61 -12.24 22.98
N LEU A 341 12.83 -10.94 23.24
CA LEU A 341 11.89 -10.11 23.99
C LEU A 341 10.95 -9.37 23.04
N SER A 342 9.65 -9.40 23.37
CA SER A 342 8.67 -8.49 22.78
C SER A 342 8.86 -7.09 23.35
N ARG A 343 8.87 -6.09 22.47
CA ARG A 343 9.02 -4.67 22.81
C ARG A 343 7.96 -3.84 22.11
N THR A 344 7.63 -2.70 22.70
CA THR A 344 6.72 -1.74 22.07
C THR A 344 7.53 -0.72 21.28
N LEU A 345 7.31 -0.65 19.97
CA LEU A 345 7.85 0.36 19.07
C LEU A 345 6.81 1.46 18.84
N VAL A 346 7.19 2.73 18.96
CA VAL A 346 6.41 3.88 18.50
C VAL A 346 7.34 4.75 17.66
N VAL A 347 6.90 5.10 16.44
CA VAL A 347 7.64 6.00 15.54
C VAL A 347 6.85 7.28 15.39
N ASP A 348 7.50 8.43 15.57
CA ASP A 348 6.85 9.73 15.50
C ASP A 348 7.77 10.73 14.80
N TYR A 349 7.20 11.76 14.17
CA TYR A 349 7.96 12.86 13.61
C TYR A 349 7.17 14.16 13.64
N GLU A 350 7.85 15.26 13.93
CA GLU A 350 7.25 16.60 13.98
C GLU A 350 8.07 17.58 13.14
N PRO A 351 7.46 18.61 12.53
CA PRO A 351 8.22 19.68 11.88
C PRO A 351 9.19 20.34 12.86
N THR A 352 10.44 20.55 12.43
CA THR A 352 11.47 21.20 13.26
C THR A 352 11.11 22.63 13.67
N ASP A 353 10.42 23.35 12.78
CA ASP A 353 9.79 24.63 13.06
C ASP A 353 8.32 24.56 12.62
N PRO A 354 7.37 24.36 13.56
CA PRO A 354 5.94 24.27 13.22
C PRO A 354 5.35 25.60 12.73
N THR A 355 6.14 26.69 12.73
CA THR A 355 5.73 27.99 12.18
C THR A 355 6.24 28.21 10.75
N ASP A 356 7.14 27.37 10.26
CA ASP A 356 7.61 27.40 8.89
C ASP A 356 6.72 26.53 8.00
N GLU A 357 5.78 27.17 7.31
CA GLU A 357 4.87 26.52 6.35
C GLU A 357 5.63 25.86 5.17
N TYR A 358 6.90 26.22 4.96
CA TYR A 358 7.77 25.66 3.91
C TYR A 358 8.93 24.86 4.49
N GLY A 359 8.86 24.47 5.78
CA GLY A 359 9.88 23.66 6.41
C GLY A 359 9.99 22.31 5.73
N ASP A 360 11.22 21.95 5.33
CA ASP A 360 11.56 20.67 4.71
C ASP A 360 12.29 19.75 5.71
N SER A 361 12.14 20.03 7.01
CA SER A 361 12.97 19.42 8.05
C SER A 361 12.12 18.98 9.23
N TYR A 362 12.30 17.74 9.65
CA TYR A 362 11.50 17.07 10.66
C TYR A 362 12.37 16.41 11.73
N ASP A 363 11.92 16.49 12.98
CA ASP A 363 12.53 15.78 14.11
C ASP A 363 11.86 14.41 14.28
N LEU A 364 12.57 13.36 13.89
CA LEU A 364 12.17 11.97 14.06
C LEU A 364 12.42 11.52 15.50
N THR A 365 11.45 10.87 16.11
CA THR A 365 11.56 10.14 17.38
C THR A 365 11.18 8.67 17.18
N ILE A 366 12.11 7.76 17.45
CA ILE A 366 11.85 6.32 17.50
C ILE A 366 11.93 5.88 18.96
N THR A 367 10.81 5.43 19.51
CA THR A 367 10.71 4.96 20.89
C THR A 367 10.63 3.44 20.91
N LEU A 368 11.53 2.79 21.63
CA LEU A 368 11.52 1.34 21.87
C LEU A 368 11.45 1.10 23.38
N ASP A 369 10.30 0.62 23.85
CA ASP A 369 9.90 0.62 25.26
C ASP A 369 10.02 2.03 25.87
N GLU A 370 10.96 2.24 26.80
CA GLU A 370 11.25 3.54 27.42
C GLU A 370 12.44 4.27 26.78
N ASN A 371 13.08 3.68 25.75
CA ASN A 371 14.28 4.23 25.14
C ASN A 371 13.95 5.00 23.86
N GLU A 372 14.32 6.29 23.84
CA GLU A 372 14.16 7.14 22.65
C GLU A 372 15.46 7.25 21.85
N TYR A 373 15.33 7.19 20.53
CA TYR A 373 16.31 7.67 19.55
C TYR A 373 15.71 8.88 18.83
N LYS A 374 16.52 9.92 18.64
CA LYS A 374 16.08 11.16 17.99
C LYS A 374 17.08 11.62 16.95
N GLU A 375 16.57 12.12 15.84
CA GLU A 375 17.36 12.66 14.76
C GLU A 375 16.57 13.67 13.94
N THR A 376 17.23 14.71 13.43
CA THR A 376 16.63 15.65 12.48
C THR A 376 16.89 15.18 11.06
N ILE A 377 15.84 14.98 10.28
CA ILE A 377 15.89 14.66 8.84
C ILE A 377 15.50 15.91 8.07
N GLY A 378 16.45 16.46 7.30
CA GLY A 378 16.25 17.68 6.50
C GLY A 378 16.12 17.40 5.00
N GLY A 379 15.53 18.36 4.28
CA GLY A 379 15.28 18.26 2.84
C GLY A 379 14.23 17.23 2.45
N VAL A 380 13.25 16.94 3.32
CA VAL A 380 12.17 15.98 3.06
C VAL A 380 10.81 16.61 3.35
N TYR A 381 9.77 16.11 2.68
CA TYR A 381 8.39 16.62 2.78
C TYR A 381 7.45 15.61 3.42
N ASN A 382 7.66 14.31 3.17
CA ASN A 382 6.86 13.23 3.73
C ASN A 382 7.76 12.09 4.19
N MET A 383 7.28 11.33 5.17
CA MET A 383 7.92 10.11 5.65
C MET A 383 6.89 8.99 5.75
N TYR A 384 7.31 7.78 5.41
CA TYR A 384 6.54 6.54 5.52
C TYR A 384 7.38 5.50 6.22
N ALA A 385 6.82 4.83 7.22
CA ALA A 385 7.53 3.88 8.06
C ALA A 385 7.18 2.44 7.66
N TYR A 386 8.19 1.60 7.51
CA TYR A 386 8.05 0.19 7.19
C TYR A 386 8.78 -0.65 8.24
N LEU A 387 8.07 -1.58 8.86
CA LEU A 387 8.63 -2.57 9.77
C LEU A 387 9.04 -3.79 8.98
N PHE A 388 10.30 -4.19 9.10
CA PHE A 388 10.85 -5.43 8.55
C PHE A 388 11.13 -6.40 9.70
N GLU A 389 10.50 -7.57 9.67
CA GLU A 389 10.74 -8.68 10.59
C GLU A 389 11.36 -9.85 9.83
N LYS A 390 12.54 -10.31 10.28
CA LYS A 390 13.25 -11.43 9.65
C LYS A 390 14.01 -12.27 10.65
N ASN A 391 13.60 -13.54 10.79
CA ASN A 391 14.20 -14.50 11.72
C ASN A 391 14.28 -13.95 13.16
N HIS A 392 13.20 -13.32 13.63
CA HIS A 392 13.12 -12.60 14.92
C HIS A 392 14.14 -11.46 15.05
N ASN A 393 14.43 -10.80 13.92
CA ASN A 393 15.14 -9.52 13.94
C ASN A 393 14.25 -8.46 13.31
N SER A 394 14.13 -7.34 14.01
CA SER A 394 13.27 -6.23 13.67
C SER A 394 14.09 -5.03 13.20
N TYR A 395 13.64 -4.41 12.12
CA TYR A 395 14.27 -3.25 11.52
C TYR A 395 13.21 -2.24 11.07
N LEU A 396 13.50 -0.95 11.24
CA LEU A 396 12.65 0.12 10.75
C LEU A 396 13.29 0.73 9.51
N TYR A 397 12.52 0.80 8.43
CA TYR A 397 12.86 1.52 7.21
C TYR A 397 11.97 2.75 7.09
N LEU A 398 12.55 3.91 6.83
CA LEU A 398 11.80 5.11 6.48
C LEU A 398 12.01 5.42 5.01
N ARG A 399 10.92 5.54 4.25
CA ARG A 399 10.90 6.12 2.91
C ARG A 399 10.56 7.60 3.06
N CYS A 400 11.45 8.47 2.63
CA CYS A 400 11.25 9.92 2.70
C CYS A 400 11.16 10.49 1.28
N THR A 401 10.26 11.45 1.05
CA THR A 401 10.17 12.18 -0.22
C THR A 401 10.86 13.54 -0.11
N SER A 402 11.58 13.96 -1.14
CA SER A 402 12.34 15.21 -1.24
C SER A 402 11.97 15.96 -2.52
N ASP A 403 12.72 17.01 -2.86
CA ASP A 403 12.52 17.83 -4.06
C ASP A 403 12.48 17.00 -5.34
N ASN A 404 11.64 17.44 -6.28
CA ASN A 404 11.44 16.77 -7.57
C ASN A 404 11.03 15.29 -7.44
N ASP A 405 10.23 14.99 -6.41
CA ASP A 405 9.74 13.65 -6.07
C ASP A 405 10.87 12.63 -5.83
N TRP A 406 12.08 13.11 -5.51
CA TRP A 406 13.20 12.25 -5.15
C TRP A 406 12.88 11.50 -3.86
N GLN A 407 13.32 10.25 -3.75
CA GLN A 407 13.08 9.46 -2.55
C GLN A 407 14.35 8.91 -1.95
N LEU A 408 14.38 8.88 -0.63
CA LEU A 408 15.53 8.50 0.20
C LEU A 408 15.08 7.41 1.17
N THR A 409 15.99 6.49 1.52
CA THR A 409 15.72 5.47 2.53
C THR A 409 16.62 5.64 3.74
N TYR A 410 16.04 5.57 4.94
CA TYR A 410 16.77 5.46 6.20
C TYR A 410 16.49 4.10 6.83
N ALA A 411 17.50 3.42 7.36
CA ALA A 411 17.32 2.14 8.03
C ALA A 411 17.83 2.18 9.47
N TYR A 412 17.10 1.52 10.37
CA TYR A 412 17.37 1.46 11.79
C TYR A 412 17.27 0.03 12.33
N ASP A 413 18.24 -0.37 13.14
CA ASP A 413 18.29 -1.62 13.88
C ASP A 413 17.51 -1.48 15.19
N LEU A 414 16.49 -2.32 15.37
CA LEU A 414 15.65 -2.37 16.57
C LEU A 414 16.00 -3.54 17.50
N ASN A 415 16.97 -4.38 17.15
CA ASN A 415 17.22 -5.67 17.82
C ASN A 415 17.86 -5.58 19.20
N GLY A 416 18.38 -4.41 19.54
CA GLY A 416 18.94 -4.13 20.87
C GLY A 416 17.94 -3.40 21.77
N PRO A 417 18.29 -3.16 23.04
CA PRO A 417 17.50 -2.31 23.92
C PRO A 417 17.51 -0.82 23.51
N LYS A 418 18.23 -0.46 22.44
CA LYS A 418 18.35 0.88 21.90
C LYS A 418 18.39 0.80 20.39
N VAL A 419 17.64 1.68 19.76
CA VAL A 419 17.66 1.89 18.32
C VAL A 419 19.04 2.35 17.87
N LYS A 420 19.51 1.83 16.73
CA LYS A 420 20.75 2.29 16.08
C LYS A 420 20.48 2.56 14.60
N LYS A 421 20.95 3.68 14.09
CA LYS A 421 20.96 3.92 12.64
C LYS A 421 21.89 2.94 11.94
N ILE A 422 21.39 2.26 10.92
CA ILE A 422 22.15 1.37 10.03
C ILE A 422 22.79 2.21 8.93
N GLY A 423 21.99 3.05 8.27
CA GLY A 423 22.46 3.84 7.16
C GLY A 423 21.42 4.81 6.61
N GLU A 424 21.91 5.68 5.73
CA GLU A 424 21.16 6.59 4.87
C GLU A 424 21.47 6.17 3.43
N TYR A 425 20.43 5.91 2.65
CA TYR A 425 20.54 5.47 1.27
C TYR A 425 19.88 6.53 0.40
N ASN A 426 20.69 7.50 -0.03
CA ASN A 426 20.20 8.67 -0.75
C ASN A 426 19.92 8.41 -2.23
N ASP A 427 20.37 7.26 -2.74
CA ASP A 427 20.26 6.91 -4.14
C ASP A 427 19.27 5.77 -4.37
N ILE A 428 18.65 5.19 -3.35
CA ILE A 428 17.71 4.07 -3.52
C ILE A 428 16.51 4.19 -2.57
N ALA A 429 15.31 3.92 -3.08
CA ALA A 429 14.08 3.91 -2.29
C ALA A 429 13.01 2.99 -2.87
N PHE A 430 11.95 2.72 -2.09
CA PHE A 430 10.85 1.87 -2.55
C PHE A 430 9.98 2.55 -3.62
N TYR A 431 9.96 3.89 -3.68
CA TYR A 431 9.09 4.63 -4.61
C TYR A 431 7.64 4.17 -4.50
N ASN A 432 7.07 3.66 -5.59
CA ASN A 432 5.67 3.22 -5.66
C ASN A 432 5.52 1.70 -5.40
N THR A 433 6.51 1.09 -4.75
CA THR A 433 6.46 -0.31 -4.31
C THR A 433 6.36 -0.36 -2.80
N ASP A 434 5.63 -1.35 -2.31
CA ASP A 434 5.55 -1.64 -0.88
C ASP A 434 6.27 -2.97 -0.63
N PRO A 435 7.32 -2.98 0.21
CA PRO A 435 7.99 -4.22 0.55
C PRO A 435 7.07 -5.09 1.40
N VAL A 436 6.95 -6.36 1.00
CA VAL A 436 6.20 -7.39 1.75
C VAL A 436 7.08 -8.55 2.20
N ASP A 437 8.13 -8.85 1.43
CA ASP A 437 9.06 -9.94 1.68
C ASP A 437 10.46 -9.39 1.98
N PRO A 438 10.98 -9.57 3.21
CA PRO A 438 12.33 -9.16 3.55
C PRO A 438 13.43 -10.04 2.91
N ASP A 439 13.09 -11.14 2.24
CA ASP A 439 14.01 -11.93 1.42
C ASP A 439 14.04 -11.49 -0.06
N ASP A 440 13.01 -10.78 -0.54
CA ASP A 440 12.93 -10.29 -1.92
C ASP A 440 12.01 -9.05 -2.04
N PHE A 441 12.61 -7.85 -2.03
CA PHE A 441 11.90 -6.59 -2.23
C PHE A 441 12.61 -5.70 -3.25
N ILE A 442 11.86 -4.82 -3.91
CA ILE A 442 12.42 -3.94 -4.93
C ILE A 442 12.75 -2.56 -4.36
N MET A 443 13.87 -2.00 -4.81
CA MET A 443 14.15 -0.58 -4.66
C MET A 443 14.51 0.00 -6.03
N HIS A 444 14.14 1.25 -6.22
CA HIS A 444 14.35 2.02 -7.43
C HIS A 444 15.41 3.11 -7.23
N THR A 445 16.01 3.50 -8.34
CA THR A 445 16.82 4.70 -8.48
C THR A 445 16.66 5.27 -9.89
N ARG A 446 17.41 6.32 -10.19
CA ARG A 446 17.44 6.97 -11.49
C ARG A 446 18.80 6.69 -12.14
N SER A 447 18.77 6.17 -13.37
CA SER A 447 19.98 6.03 -14.18
C SER A 447 20.32 7.33 -14.91
N GLY A 448 21.62 7.52 -15.16
CA GLY A 448 22.16 8.56 -16.02
C GLY A 448 23.14 8.03 -17.08
N LEU A 449 23.23 6.70 -17.27
CA LEU A 449 24.28 6.12 -18.12
C LEU A 449 24.10 6.43 -19.62
N ILE A 450 22.91 6.18 -20.19
CA ILE A 450 22.62 6.53 -21.59
C ILE A 450 21.48 7.53 -21.75
N SER A 451 20.57 7.61 -20.77
CA SER A 451 19.46 8.52 -20.71
C SER A 451 18.98 8.57 -19.25
N THR A 452 18.16 9.56 -18.90
CA THR A 452 17.42 9.52 -17.64
C THR A 452 16.23 8.59 -17.74
N TYR A 453 16.21 7.54 -16.93
CA TYR A 453 15.06 6.66 -16.72
C TYR A 453 15.10 6.07 -15.30
N SER A 454 13.94 5.61 -14.82
CA SER A 454 13.83 4.85 -13.57
C SER A 454 14.38 3.45 -13.79
N ILE A 455 15.20 3.00 -12.84
CA ILE A 455 15.73 1.64 -12.80
C ILE A 455 15.43 0.98 -11.47
N SER A 456 15.24 -0.32 -11.48
CA SER A 456 14.89 -1.12 -10.31
C SER A 456 15.76 -2.37 -10.20
N ARG A 457 15.95 -2.86 -8.98
CA ARG A 457 16.52 -4.19 -8.74
C ARG A 457 15.99 -4.78 -7.45
N ASN A 458 16.08 -6.09 -7.35
CA ASN A 458 15.68 -6.83 -6.17
C ASN A 458 16.78 -6.79 -5.10
N TYR A 459 16.35 -6.73 -3.85
CA TYR A 459 17.15 -6.70 -2.65
C TYR A 459 16.63 -7.72 -1.65
N CYS A 460 17.50 -8.15 -0.76
CA CYS A 460 17.11 -8.83 0.46
C CYS A 460 17.66 -8.07 1.66
N LEU A 461 17.03 -8.30 2.81
CA LEU A 461 17.52 -7.78 4.08
C LEU A 461 18.75 -8.56 4.50
N ALA A 462 19.90 -7.89 4.59
CA ALA A 462 21.13 -8.48 5.08
C ALA A 462 21.05 -8.75 6.59
N PRO A 463 21.94 -9.61 7.16
CA PRO A 463 21.96 -9.88 8.59
C PRO A 463 22.21 -8.66 9.49
N ASP A 464 22.78 -7.58 8.95
CA ASP A 464 22.98 -6.31 9.67
C ASP A 464 21.81 -5.34 9.47
N GLY A 465 20.76 -5.74 8.76
CA GLY A 465 19.58 -4.95 8.44
C GLY A 465 19.75 -4.00 7.26
N SER A 466 20.89 -3.99 6.56
CA SER A 466 21.06 -3.19 5.35
C SER A 466 20.39 -3.84 4.14
N PRO A 467 19.93 -3.06 3.13
CA PRO A 467 19.44 -3.62 1.89
C PRO A 467 20.62 -4.14 1.08
N LYS A 468 20.56 -5.43 0.71
CA LYS A 468 21.59 -6.08 -0.10
C LYS A 468 21.02 -6.48 -1.45
N ALA A 469 21.62 -5.96 -2.52
CA ALA A 469 21.22 -6.30 -3.88
C ALA A 469 21.35 -7.82 -4.14
N LEU A 470 20.35 -8.37 -4.82
CA LEU A 470 20.36 -9.77 -5.28
C LEU A 470 21.04 -9.92 -6.65
N THR A 471 21.13 -8.83 -7.42
CA THR A 471 21.77 -8.77 -8.74
C THR A 471 22.75 -7.60 -8.83
N GLU A 472 23.77 -7.75 -9.68
CA GLU A 472 24.74 -6.69 -10.00
C GLU A 472 24.23 -5.71 -11.07
N TYR A 473 23.06 -6.00 -11.66
CA TYR A 473 22.42 -5.16 -12.67
C TYR A 473 21.05 -4.66 -12.20
N TRP A 474 20.56 -3.68 -12.93
CA TRP A 474 19.26 -3.04 -12.77
C TRP A 474 18.39 -3.23 -14.00
N TRP A 475 17.10 -3.43 -13.78
CA TRP A 475 16.07 -3.42 -14.81
C TRP A 475 15.60 -1.99 -15.07
N ILE A 476 15.20 -1.71 -16.30
CA ILE A 476 14.74 -0.39 -16.74
C ILE A 476 13.20 -0.40 -16.74
N ASP A 477 12.58 0.44 -15.89
CA ASP A 477 11.13 0.37 -15.60
C ASP A 477 10.27 0.92 -16.74
N ASN A 478 10.76 1.95 -17.42
CA ASN A 478 10.15 2.54 -18.61
C ASN A 478 11.09 2.26 -19.77
N GLU A 479 10.67 1.52 -20.79
CA GLU A 479 11.51 1.23 -21.97
C GLU A 479 11.53 2.44 -22.92
N PRO A 480 12.53 3.34 -22.86
CA PRO A 480 12.65 4.34 -23.91
C PRO A 480 12.95 3.64 -25.23
N GLU A 481 12.58 4.25 -26.34
CA GLU A 481 13.02 3.77 -27.65
C GLU A 481 14.23 4.60 -28.09
N LEU A 482 15.36 3.93 -28.23
CA LEU A 482 16.56 4.50 -28.84
C LEU A 482 16.59 4.13 -30.32
N LYS A 483 16.76 5.12 -31.19
CA LYS A 483 16.88 4.89 -32.63
C LYS A 483 18.28 5.24 -33.11
N LEU A 484 18.93 4.29 -33.77
CA LEU A 484 20.24 4.51 -34.36
C LEU A 484 20.18 5.56 -35.48
N ASN A 485 20.99 6.61 -35.35
CA ASN A 485 21.17 7.63 -36.37
C ASN A 485 22.18 7.20 -37.44
N GLU A 486 23.04 6.23 -37.12
CA GLU A 486 24.05 5.66 -38.02
C GLU A 486 24.23 4.17 -37.73
N ALA A 487 24.82 3.41 -38.66
CA ALA A 487 25.12 1.99 -38.41
C ALA A 487 26.23 1.84 -37.37
N ALA A 488 26.04 0.94 -36.40
CA ALA A 488 26.98 0.73 -35.29
C ALA A 488 27.06 -0.74 -34.88
N SER A 489 28.16 -1.14 -34.25
CA SER A 489 28.39 -2.52 -33.84
C SER A 489 28.10 -2.72 -32.36
N PHE A 490 27.33 -3.75 -32.05
CA PHE A 490 26.97 -4.13 -30.68
C PHE A 490 27.17 -5.63 -30.47
N SER A 491 27.36 -6.06 -29.23
CA SER A 491 27.35 -7.49 -28.92
C SER A 491 25.90 -7.97 -28.89
N ILE A 492 25.53 -8.88 -29.80
CA ILE A 492 24.15 -9.37 -29.92
C ILE A 492 24.05 -10.74 -29.25
N MET A 493 23.15 -10.85 -28.28
CA MET A 493 22.81 -12.05 -27.51
C MET A 493 21.42 -12.55 -27.92
N ASP A 494 21.24 -13.87 -27.95
CA ASP A 494 19.92 -14.46 -28.16
C ASP A 494 19.06 -14.37 -26.89
N ASP A 495 19.67 -14.49 -25.71
CA ASP A 495 19.02 -14.42 -24.39
C ASP A 495 19.88 -13.63 -23.40
N LEU A 496 19.25 -13.00 -22.40
CA LEU A 496 19.95 -12.38 -21.28
C LEU A 496 20.40 -13.42 -20.25
N THR A 497 21.62 -13.24 -19.73
CA THR A 497 22.16 -14.06 -18.65
C THR A 497 21.77 -13.53 -17.27
N ALA A 498 21.47 -14.42 -16.32
CA ALA A 498 21.09 -14.03 -14.96
C ALA A 498 22.23 -13.39 -14.14
N ASP A 499 23.48 -13.48 -14.58
CA ASP A 499 24.64 -12.83 -13.95
C ASP A 499 25.10 -11.57 -14.69
N GLY A 500 24.40 -11.17 -15.76
CA GLY A 500 24.76 -10.01 -16.57
C GLY A 500 25.96 -10.23 -17.49
N THR A 501 26.49 -11.45 -17.64
CA THR A 501 27.59 -11.77 -18.55
C THR A 501 27.20 -11.58 -20.02
N ASP A 502 28.03 -10.86 -20.78
CA ASP A 502 27.91 -10.76 -22.25
C ASP A 502 28.32 -12.09 -22.91
N THR A 503 27.37 -12.74 -23.59
CA THR A 503 27.59 -13.98 -24.35
C THR A 503 27.46 -13.78 -25.86
N GLY A 504 27.31 -12.52 -26.27
CA GLY A 504 26.94 -12.15 -27.61
C GLY A 504 28.09 -12.19 -28.61
N THR A 505 27.74 -11.89 -29.85
CA THR A 505 28.71 -11.72 -30.93
C THR A 505 28.59 -10.31 -31.51
N MET A 506 29.73 -9.64 -31.65
CA MET A 506 29.78 -8.31 -32.27
C MET A 506 29.18 -8.35 -33.68
N THR A 507 28.09 -7.61 -33.86
CA THR A 507 27.33 -7.53 -35.10
C THR A 507 26.98 -6.08 -35.39
N GLU A 508 27.10 -5.67 -36.65
CA GLU A 508 26.71 -4.33 -37.09
C GLU A 508 25.19 -4.28 -37.28
N LEU A 509 24.54 -3.34 -36.59
CA LEU A 509 23.13 -3.01 -36.77
C LEU A 509 23.02 -1.80 -37.71
N PRO A 510 22.05 -1.78 -38.65
CA PRO A 510 21.91 -0.70 -39.60
C PRO A 510 21.35 0.58 -38.97
N GLU A 511 21.61 1.72 -39.61
CA GLU A 511 20.92 2.99 -39.34
C GLU A 511 19.40 2.79 -39.30
N GLY A 512 18.75 3.45 -38.34
CA GLY A 512 17.31 3.41 -38.16
C GLY A 512 16.79 2.24 -37.33
N THR A 513 17.65 1.33 -36.88
CA THR A 513 17.26 0.25 -35.94
C THR A 513 16.76 0.85 -34.63
N THR A 514 15.63 0.32 -34.15
CA THR A 514 15.07 0.65 -32.84
C THR A 514 15.63 -0.33 -31.80
N LEU A 515 16.10 0.21 -30.68
CA LEU A 515 16.58 -0.52 -29.51
C LEU A 515 15.79 -0.08 -28.29
N LYS A 516 15.33 -1.04 -27.47
CA LYS A 516 14.59 -0.78 -26.24
C LYS A 516 15.44 -1.17 -25.04
N PRO A 517 16.08 -0.23 -24.33
CA PRO A 517 16.83 -0.53 -23.12
C PRO A 517 15.96 -1.30 -22.12
N VAL A 518 16.50 -2.41 -21.63
CA VAL A 518 15.82 -3.29 -20.65
C VAL A 518 16.63 -3.45 -19.37
N ARG A 519 17.95 -3.35 -19.43
CA ARG A 519 18.82 -3.65 -18.28
C ARG A 519 20.16 -2.91 -18.36
N THR A 520 20.76 -2.56 -17.23
CA THR A 520 22.06 -1.87 -17.16
C THR A 520 22.83 -2.24 -15.89
N ASP A 521 24.16 -2.14 -15.91
CA ASP A 521 24.97 -2.16 -14.68
C ASP A 521 25.06 -0.78 -14.00
N GLU A 522 24.61 0.30 -14.66
CA GLU A 522 24.84 1.68 -14.23
C GLU A 522 26.33 1.99 -14.00
N GLU A 523 27.19 1.40 -14.84
CA GLU A 523 28.61 1.72 -14.85
C GLU A 523 29.16 1.80 -16.28
N SER A 524 28.84 0.81 -17.12
CA SER A 524 29.56 0.59 -18.37
C SER A 524 28.75 -0.03 -19.51
N TRP A 525 27.53 -0.53 -19.26
CA TRP A 525 26.70 -1.09 -20.33
C TRP A 525 25.20 -0.97 -20.12
N VAL A 526 24.48 -0.98 -21.23
CA VAL A 526 23.02 -1.09 -21.33
C VAL A 526 22.69 -2.22 -22.29
N ASP A 527 21.90 -3.20 -21.85
CA ASP A 527 21.28 -4.20 -22.72
C ASP A 527 19.97 -3.64 -23.25
N ALA A 528 19.74 -3.76 -24.56
CA ALA A 528 18.54 -3.29 -25.23
C ALA A 528 17.94 -4.37 -26.15
N GLU A 529 16.63 -4.55 -26.10
CA GLU A 529 15.91 -5.46 -26.99
C GLU A 529 15.85 -4.91 -28.42
N THR A 530 16.10 -5.76 -29.40
CA THR A 530 16.00 -5.49 -30.84
C THR A 530 14.61 -5.87 -31.37
N GLU A 531 14.23 -5.35 -32.54
CA GLU A 531 12.92 -5.64 -33.16
C GLU A 531 12.68 -7.14 -33.46
N ASP A 532 13.74 -7.95 -33.56
CA ASP A 532 13.67 -9.40 -33.76
C ASP A 532 13.71 -10.22 -32.47
N GLY A 533 13.62 -9.57 -31.30
CA GLY A 533 13.54 -10.20 -29.97
C GLY A 533 14.88 -10.70 -29.43
N LYS A 534 16.00 -10.20 -29.95
CA LYS A 534 17.35 -10.42 -29.40
C LYS A 534 17.76 -9.25 -28.51
N TYR A 535 18.95 -9.33 -27.92
CA TYR A 535 19.46 -8.30 -27.03
C TYR A 535 20.80 -7.76 -27.53
N ALA A 536 20.89 -6.44 -27.71
CA ALA A 536 22.11 -5.72 -28.04
C ALA A 536 22.73 -5.11 -26.76
N ARG A 537 23.98 -5.47 -26.45
CA ARG A 537 24.76 -4.79 -25.42
C ARG A 537 25.43 -3.55 -25.99
N ILE A 538 25.03 -2.40 -25.46
CA ILE A 538 25.60 -1.08 -25.70
C ILE A 538 26.64 -0.82 -24.61
N TYR A 539 27.92 -0.91 -24.97
CA TYR A 539 29.00 -0.48 -24.07
C TYR A 539 29.10 1.04 -24.07
N VAL A 540 29.08 1.64 -22.88
CA VAL A 540 29.12 3.08 -22.68
C VAL A 540 30.41 3.43 -21.93
N ASP A 541 31.20 4.33 -22.49
CA ASP A 541 32.30 4.98 -21.79
C ASP A 541 31.74 6.22 -21.09
N ALA A 542 31.53 6.11 -19.79
CA ALA A 542 31.08 7.17 -18.90
C ALA A 542 32.23 7.80 -18.09
N SER A 543 33.49 7.65 -18.55
CA SER A 543 34.65 8.20 -17.85
C SER A 543 34.81 9.72 -17.98
N ASP A 544 34.15 10.34 -18.96
CA ASP A 544 34.07 11.79 -19.17
C ASP A 544 32.72 12.15 -19.83
N TRP A 545 32.33 13.43 -19.78
CA TRP A 545 31.14 13.94 -20.47
C TRP A 545 31.53 14.64 -21.78
N PRO A 546 30.81 14.40 -22.90
CA PRO A 546 29.65 13.51 -23.05
C PRO A 546 30.05 12.04 -23.02
N HIS A 547 29.13 11.19 -22.54
CA HIS A 547 29.33 9.74 -22.61
C HIS A 547 29.43 9.29 -24.06
N THR A 548 30.20 8.23 -24.32
CA THR A 548 30.39 7.73 -25.69
C THR A 548 30.12 6.24 -25.83
N THR A 549 29.67 5.83 -27.01
CA THR A 549 29.63 4.43 -27.42
C THR A 549 30.08 4.32 -28.86
N ASN A 550 30.71 3.22 -29.25
CA ASN A 550 31.28 3.06 -30.60
C ASN A 550 32.23 4.22 -31.01
N GLY A 551 32.81 4.94 -30.03
CA GLY A 551 33.66 6.11 -30.26
C GLY A 551 32.92 7.39 -30.69
N MET A 552 31.59 7.42 -30.56
CA MET A 552 30.72 8.55 -30.86
C MET A 552 29.97 8.97 -29.60
N ASP A 553 29.62 10.26 -29.50
CA ASP A 553 28.70 10.76 -28.47
C ASP A 553 27.38 9.98 -28.53
N ILE A 554 26.87 9.55 -27.37
CA ILE A 554 25.59 8.83 -27.29
C ILE A 554 24.43 9.66 -27.89
N GLU A 555 24.42 10.99 -27.73
CA GLU A 555 23.38 11.87 -28.26
C GLU A 555 23.50 12.07 -29.79
N GLU A 556 24.69 11.83 -30.35
CA GLU A 556 24.88 11.81 -31.81
C GLU A 556 24.46 10.46 -32.39
N LEU A 557 24.79 9.35 -31.72
CA LEU A 557 24.49 8.01 -32.23
C LEU A 557 23.00 7.64 -32.10
N PHE A 558 22.32 8.11 -31.07
CA PHE A 558 20.93 7.76 -30.80
C PHE A 558 20.00 8.97 -30.82
N THR A 559 18.86 8.82 -31.48
CA THR A 559 17.65 9.62 -31.19
C THR A 559 16.87 8.94 -30.06
N GLY A 560 16.27 9.74 -29.16
CA GLY A 560 15.41 9.24 -28.07
C GLY A 560 16.02 9.35 -26.68
N ILE A 561 17.30 9.78 -26.58
CA ILE A 561 17.94 10.11 -25.32
C ILE A 561 17.34 11.38 -24.72
N VAL A 562 17.04 11.32 -23.42
CA VAL A 562 16.54 12.45 -22.63
C VAL A 562 17.27 12.46 -21.29
N PHE A 563 18.07 13.49 -21.02
CA PHE A 563 18.59 13.76 -19.68
C PHE A 563 17.69 14.77 -18.99
N ALA A 564 17.08 14.39 -17.86
CA ALA A 564 16.39 15.35 -17.00
C ALA A 564 17.40 16.03 -16.06
N GLY A 565 17.07 17.23 -15.59
CA GLY A 565 17.83 17.91 -14.54
C GLY A 565 17.55 17.36 -13.16
#